data_AF-A0A1C2GJH0-F1
#
_entry.id   AF-A0A1C2GJH0-F1
#
_cell.length_a   1.000
_cell.length_b   1.000
_cell.length_c   1.000
_cell.angle_alpha   90.00
_cell.angle_beta   90.00
_cell.angle_gamma   90.00
#
_symmetry.space_group_name_H-M   'P 1'
#
loop_
_entity.id
_entity.type
_entity.pdbx_description
1 polymer ?
#
loop_
_entity_poly.entity_id
_entity_poly.type
_entity_poly.pdbx_seq_one_letter_code
_entity_poly.pdbx_strand_id
1 'polypeptide(L)'
;MHFSRSEIKTSQNTSKAVANNSGSAGRSMPAVPVLQQKPAQKTEGEQQENQAETEGQPLQLKEDSFAGEGVVQREVVNKKNDGTELGAVAEEFFNHVNELAQNAYKFAVNAPGLGPYAGLDGYTELWKEKWDMHLAGLPVPLMAATFGYVVESLVSNVLGPFRPTPPGGYTIYYQVVVGGTRPDLVLRKSDTGEDVAWIDLTAAESGGHIFDKDNWDKKVPRYAEVVYPSLSPGTLMLMRANRDNVSAGLTQEEFEEQKKQVEEAYALKKAQWMEMGKNYQYGVLKNQIPAAPMLLEIRPDLKQNFIKDRLQQDFGVEEINIGLIPSILSAMGVLSGPWGFGLGTSSSRAAGEVWLTEHDPAPPTIPENETGIVEENIN
;
A
#
# COMPACT_ATOMS: atom_id res chain seq x y z
N MET A 1 12.43 22.84 -67.84
CA MET A 1 11.46 21.81 -68.26
C MET A 1 10.80 21.25 -67.02
N HIS A 2 9.63 21.78 -66.68
CA HIS A 2 8.79 21.29 -65.60
C HIS A 2 7.92 20.16 -66.14
N PHE A 3 7.93 19.00 -65.47
CA PHE A 3 6.89 18.00 -65.67
C PHE A 3 6.09 17.81 -64.38
N SER A 4 4.81 18.11 -64.57
CA SER A 4 3.70 18.08 -63.63
C SER A 4 3.45 16.66 -63.12
N ARG A 5 3.26 16.50 -61.81
CA ARG A 5 2.74 15.26 -61.20
C ARG A 5 1.22 15.32 -61.21
N SER A 6 0.61 14.45 -62.00
CA SER A 6 -0.82 14.19 -62.02
C SER A 6 -1.25 13.35 -60.82
N GLU A 7 -2.34 13.80 -60.21
CA GLU A 7 -3.12 13.14 -59.17
C GLU A 7 -3.66 11.78 -59.64
N ILE A 8 -3.59 10.76 -58.78
CA ILE A 8 -4.47 9.59 -58.85
C ILE A 8 -5.19 9.49 -57.52
N LYS A 9 -6.49 9.78 -57.57
CA LYS A 9 -7.47 9.50 -56.52
C LYS A 9 -7.92 8.05 -56.64
N THR A 10 -7.83 7.30 -55.56
CA THR A 10 -8.57 6.04 -55.38
C THR A 10 -9.28 6.10 -54.04
N SER A 11 -10.62 6.13 -54.10
CA SER A 11 -11.52 5.98 -52.96
C SER A 11 -12.06 4.55 -52.93
N GLN A 12 -11.90 3.83 -51.82
CA GLN A 12 -12.77 2.73 -51.40
C GLN A 12 -12.75 2.70 -49.86
N ASN A 13 -13.79 3.20 -49.21
CA ASN A 13 -14.95 2.46 -48.68
C ASN A 13 -14.66 1.48 -47.53
N THR A 14 -14.97 1.99 -46.33
CA THR A 14 -15.80 1.37 -45.29
C THR A 14 -15.62 -0.11 -44.96
N SER A 15 -15.05 -0.36 -43.79
CA SER A 15 -15.50 -1.41 -42.86
C SER A 15 -15.22 -0.96 -41.43
N LYS A 16 -16.26 -0.42 -40.77
CA LYS A 16 -16.29 -0.25 -39.31
C LYS A 16 -16.45 -1.64 -38.70
N ALA A 17 -15.37 -2.20 -38.17
CA ALA A 17 -15.46 -3.34 -37.27
C ALA A 17 -15.87 -2.82 -35.90
N VAL A 18 -17.14 -3.03 -35.55
CA VAL A 18 -17.66 -2.91 -34.19
C VAL A 18 -17.15 -4.12 -33.41
N ALA A 19 -16.11 -3.92 -32.60
CA ALA A 19 -15.73 -4.89 -31.59
C ALA A 19 -16.60 -4.65 -30.35
N ASN A 20 -17.64 -5.46 -30.21
CA ASN A 20 -18.37 -5.68 -28.97
C ASN A 20 -17.39 -6.21 -27.92
N ASN A 21 -16.91 -5.35 -27.03
CA ASN A 21 -16.21 -5.77 -25.84
C ASN A 21 -17.24 -6.08 -24.75
N SER A 22 -17.62 -7.35 -24.67
CA SER A 22 -18.49 -7.90 -23.65
C SER A 22 -17.81 -7.83 -22.28
N GLY A 23 -18.34 -6.98 -21.41
CA GLY A 23 -18.50 -7.23 -19.98
C GLY A 23 -17.26 -7.62 -19.18
N SER A 24 -16.39 -6.64 -18.89
CA SER A 24 -15.74 -6.63 -17.58
C SER A 24 -16.81 -6.26 -16.55
N ALA A 25 -17.43 -7.28 -15.95
CA ALA A 25 -18.24 -7.10 -14.76
C ALA A 25 -17.29 -6.67 -13.63
N GLY A 26 -17.01 -5.37 -13.56
CA GLY A 26 -16.56 -4.75 -12.33
C GLY A 26 -17.59 -5.13 -11.28
N ARG A 27 -17.19 -5.95 -10.30
CA ARG A 27 -17.98 -6.13 -9.09
C ARG A 27 -18.08 -4.74 -8.45
N SER A 28 -19.20 -4.07 -8.69
CA SER A 28 -19.64 -2.92 -7.91
C SER A 28 -19.58 -3.36 -6.46
N MET A 29 -18.71 -2.70 -5.69
CA MET A 29 -18.65 -2.87 -4.25
C MET A 29 -20.06 -2.62 -3.69
N PRO A 30 -20.51 -3.39 -2.69
CA PRO A 30 -21.75 -3.09 -1.99
C PRO A 30 -21.66 -1.68 -1.40
N ALA A 31 -22.69 -0.87 -1.63
CA ALA A 31 -22.82 0.42 -0.96
C ALA A 31 -22.82 0.17 0.55
N VAL A 32 -21.81 0.69 1.24
CA VAL A 32 -21.77 0.69 2.71
C VAL A 32 -22.97 1.52 3.19
N PRO A 33 -23.88 0.96 4.00
CA PRO A 33 -24.99 1.74 4.53
C PRO A 33 -24.45 2.84 5.45
N VAL A 34 -24.85 4.08 5.17
CA VAL A 34 -24.65 5.22 6.07
C VAL A 34 -25.35 4.90 7.39
N LEU A 35 -24.57 4.74 8.47
CA LEU A 35 -25.06 4.65 9.84
C LEU A 35 -25.76 5.96 10.21
N GLN A 36 -27.07 6.02 9.98
CA GLN A 36 -27.92 7.08 10.53
C GLN A 36 -28.03 6.89 12.05
N GLN A 37 -27.43 7.82 12.80
CA GLN A 37 -27.58 7.90 14.24
C GLN A 37 -29.04 8.22 14.57
N LYS A 38 -29.71 7.29 15.26
CA LYS A 38 -31.08 7.46 15.78
C LYS A 38 -31.00 8.04 17.21
N PRO A 39 -31.80 9.06 17.57
CA PRO A 39 -31.76 9.63 18.91
C PRO A 39 -32.34 8.66 19.95
N ALA A 40 -31.69 8.64 21.12
CA ALA A 40 -31.98 7.76 22.25
C ALA A 40 -33.37 8.03 22.86
N GLN A 41 -34.17 6.97 23.02
CA GLN A 41 -35.32 6.97 23.93
C GLN A 41 -34.92 6.33 25.26
N LYS A 42 -35.09 7.09 26.35
CA LYS A 42 -35.02 6.62 27.73
C LYS A 42 -36.09 5.57 27.98
N THR A 43 -35.69 4.43 28.53
CA THR A 43 -36.60 3.56 29.28
C THR A 43 -35.89 3.09 30.55
N GLU A 44 -36.51 3.37 31.68
CA GLU A 44 -36.15 2.88 33.01
C GLU A 44 -36.63 1.42 33.16
N GLY A 45 -35.88 0.58 33.88
CA GLY A 45 -36.29 -0.77 34.23
C GLY A 45 -35.16 -1.61 34.82
N GLU A 46 -35.36 -2.05 36.06
CA GLU A 46 -34.41 -2.62 37.02
C GLU A 46 -33.90 -4.06 36.77
N GLN A 47 -32.69 -4.29 37.30
CA GLN A 47 -32.14 -5.48 38.00
C GLN A 47 -32.08 -6.86 37.31
N GLN A 48 -30.87 -7.40 37.15
CA GLN A 48 -30.27 -8.39 38.09
C GLN A 48 -28.83 -8.76 37.72
N GLU A 49 -28.04 -9.02 38.78
CA GLU A 49 -26.65 -9.47 38.83
C GLU A 49 -26.34 -10.70 37.97
N ASN A 50 -25.17 -10.70 37.32
CA ASN A 50 -24.16 -11.74 37.58
C ASN A 50 -22.78 -11.29 37.08
N GLN A 51 -21.83 -11.30 38.01
CA GLN A 51 -20.43 -10.98 37.84
C GLN A 51 -19.72 -12.10 37.04
N ALA A 52 -18.97 -11.70 36.02
CA ALA A 52 -17.81 -12.44 35.53
C ALA A 52 -16.78 -11.39 35.10
N GLU A 53 -15.89 -11.05 36.02
CA GLU A 53 -14.74 -10.20 35.78
C GLU A 53 -13.77 -10.92 34.83
N THR A 54 -13.53 -10.32 33.67
CA THR A 54 -12.33 -10.58 32.88
C THR A 54 -11.80 -9.21 32.49
N GLU A 55 -10.89 -8.69 33.31
CA GLU A 55 -10.25 -7.40 33.14
C GLU A 55 -9.42 -7.38 31.85
N GLY A 56 -10.01 -6.87 30.76
CA GLY A 56 -9.25 -6.32 29.65
C GLY A 56 -8.82 -4.90 30.01
N GLN A 57 -7.57 -4.73 30.44
CA GLN A 57 -7.01 -3.39 30.62
C GLN A 57 -7.03 -2.63 29.29
N PRO A 58 -7.57 -1.41 29.23
CA PRO A 58 -7.44 -0.57 28.05
C PRO A 58 -5.96 -0.16 27.91
N LEU A 59 -5.40 -0.40 26.72
CA LEU A 59 -4.10 0.13 26.29
C LEU A 59 -4.10 1.66 26.44
N GLN A 60 -3.60 2.15 27.58
CA GLN A 60 -3.28 3.56 27.76
C GLN A 60 -1.99 3.82 26.99
N LEU A 61 -2.12 4.39 25.79
CA LEU A 61 -1.00 5.03 25.11
C LEU A 61 -0.57 6.21 25.98
N LYS A 62 0.63 6.13 26.54
CA LYS A 62 1.26 7.26 27.24
C LYS A 62 1.49 8.37 26.22
N GLU A 63 0.93 9.54 26.50
CA GLU A 63 1.24 10.79 25.80
C GLU A 63 2.63 11.26 26.21
N ASP A 64 3.67 10.63 25.67
CA ASP A 64 5.02 11.20 25.77
C ASP A 64 5.16 12.28 24.69
N SER A 65 5.17 13.53 25.14
CA SER A 65 5.45 14.71 24.32
C SER A 65 6.89 14.64 23.79
N PHE A 66 7.06 14.17 22.56
CA PHE A 66 8.36 14.06 21.90
C PHE A 66 8.62 15.28 20.99
N ALA A 67 9.40 16.23 21.50
CA ALA A 67 10.12 17.22 20.70
C ALA A 67 11.51 16.64 20.35
N GLY A 68 11.60 15.93 19.23
CA GLY A 68 12.86 15.39 18.71
C GLY A 68 12.89 15.48 17.19
N GLU A 69 13.79 16.31 16.65
CA GLU A 69 14.00 16.52 15.21
C GLU A 69 14.72 15.32 14.57
N GLY A 70 13.97 14.25 14.30
CA GLY A 70 14.28 13.31 13.23
C GLY A 70 13.52 13.73 11.98
N VAL A 71 14.23 14.08 10.91
CA VAL A 71 13.63 14.49 9.63
C VAL A 71 13.00 13.26 8.97
N VAL A 72 11.78 12.94 9.38
CA VAL A 72 10.79 12.33 8.49
C VAL A 72 10.69 13.26 7.29
N GLN A 73 10.52 12.69 6.10
CA GLN A 73 10.05 13.44 4.94
C GLN A 73 8.64 13.95 5.28
N ARG A 74 8.58 15.07 6.02
CA ARG A 74 7.39 15.77 6.49
C ARG A 74 6.83 16.50 5.28
N GLU A 75 6.10 15.79 4.44
CA GLU A 75 5.55 16.41 3.25
C GLU A 75 4.03 16.42 3.34
N VAL A 76 3.51 17.48 3.94
CA VAL A 76 2.19 17.99 3.53
C VAL A 76 2.41 18.55 2.14
N VAL A 77 2.23 17.70 1.12
CA VAL A 77 2.38 18.13 -0.27
C VAL A 77 1.14 18.90 -0.69
N ASN A 78 1.33 19.77 -1.70
CA ASN A 78 0.21 20.42 -2.37
C ASN A 78 -0.67 21.29 -1.46
N LYS A 79 -0.06 21.84 -0.39
CA LYS A 79 -0.71 22.73 0.57
C LYS A 79 -1.05 24.08 -0.05
N LYS A 80 -2.32 24.46 0.04
CA LYS A 80 -2.78 25.83 -0.23
C LYS A 80 -3.19 26.49 1.09
N ASN A 81 -2.47 27.55 1.47
CA ASN A 81 -2.80 28.40 2.61
C ASN A 81 -2.86 29.86 2.14
N ASP A 82 -3.78 30.65 2.69
CA ASP A 82 -3.99 32.05 2.35
C ASP A 82 -3.39 33.05 3.36
N GLY A 83 -2.73 32.55 4.41
CA GLY A 83 -2.05 33.38 5.42
C GLY A 83 -2.99 34.11 6.38
N THR A 84 -4.28 33.75 6.37
CA THR A 84 -5.29 34.31 7.28
C THR A 84 -5.29 33.60 8.63
N GLU A 85 -6.08 34.09 9.60
CA GLU A 85 -6.30 33.38 10.89
C GLU A 85 -6.85 31.96 10.66
N LEU A 86 -7.82 31.81 9.74
CA LEU A 86 -8.30 30.49 9.31
C LEU A 86 -7.22 29.68 8.59
N GLY A 87 -6.27 30.37 7.96
CA GLY A 87 -5.05 29.80 7.40
C GLY A 87 -4.16 29.14 8.44
N ALA A 88 -3.96 29.80 9.58
CA ALA A 88 -3.18 29.24 10.69
C ALA A 88 -3.86 28.01 11.31
N VAL A 89 -5.19 28.06 11.48
CA VAL A 89 -5.99 26.92 11.97
C VAL A 89 -5.90 25.73 11.00
N ALA A 90 -6.00 25.99 9.69
CA ALA A 90 -5.86 24.94 8.68
C ALA A 90 -4.46 24.32 8.69
N GLU A 91 -3.42 25.12 8.93
CA GLU A 91 -2.03 24.66 9.01
C GLU A 91 -1.79 23.78 10.24
N GLU A 92 -2.30 24.17 11.41
CA GLU A 92 -2.28 23.32 12.61
C GLU A 92 -2.99 21.99 12.35
N PHE A 93 -4.17 22.05 11.73
CA PHE A 93 -4.93 20.86 11.34
C PHE A 93 -4.16 19.94 10.38
N PHE A 94 -3.53 20.50 9.34
CA PHE A 94 -2.72 19.71 8.39
C PHE A 94 -1.53 19.03 9.05
N ASN A 95 -0.81 19.75 9.92
CA ASN A 95 0.35 19.21 10.62
C ASN A 95 -0.05 18.09 11.58
N HIS A 96 -1.13 18.28 12.33
CA HIS A 96 -1.65 17.28 13.26
C HIS A 96 -2.10 16.00 12.55
N VAL A 97 -2.83 16.13 11.45
CA VAL A 97 -3.25 14.97 10.64
C VAL A 97 -2.05 14.26 10.01
N ASN A 98 -1.02 14.99 9.60
CA ASN A 98 0.22 14.39 9.13
C ASN A 98 0.88 13.53 10.20
N GLU A 99 1.04 14.03 11.43
CA GLU A 99 1.62 13.26 12.53
C GLU A 99 0.82 11.96 12.79
N LEU A 100 -0.51 12.05 12.78
CA LEU A 100 -1.39 10.89 12.98
C LEU A 100 -1.29 9.88 11.83
N ALA A 101 -1.20 10.35 10.58
CA ALA A 101 -0.99 9.48 9.42
C ALA A 101 0.36 8.75 9.49
N GLN A 102 1.44 9.44 9.89
CA GLN A 102 2.74 8.79 10.10
C GLN A 102 2.68 7.76 11.22
N ASN A 103 1.98 8.06 12.32
CA ASN A 103 1.82 7.13 13.44
C ASN A 103 0.97 5.91 13.07
N ALA A 104 -0.11 6.11 12.32
CA ALA A 104 -0.94 5.02 11.80
C ALA A 104 -0.16 4.12 10.83
N TYR A 105 0.64 4.71 9.94
CA TYR A 105 1.56 3.98 9.06
C TYR A 105 2.54 3.12 9.87
N LYS A 106 3.27 3.70 10.83
CA LYS A 106 4.22 2.95 11.68
C LYS A 106 3.53 1.84 12.46
N PHE A 107 2.35 2.10 13.02
CA PHE A 107 1.57 1.10 13.71
C PHE A 107 1.27 -0.08 12.78
N ALA A 108 0.76 0.18 11.57
CA ALA A 108 0.41 -0.89 10.62
C ALA A 108 1.65 -1.64 10.08
N VAL A 109 2.83 -1.00 10.06
CA VAL A 109 4.11 -1.65 9.73
C VAL A 109 4.60 -2.57 10.87
N ASN A 110 4.40 -2.17 12.12
CA ASN A 110 4.84 -2.95 13.28
C ASN A 110 3.84 -4.05 13.66
N ALA A 111 2.55 -3.77 13.46
CA ALA A 111 1.44 -4.67 13.73
C ALA A 111 0.60 -4.90 12.46
N PRO A 112 1.13 -5.57 11.43
CA PRO A 112 0.41 -5.78 10.16
C PRO A 112 -0.86 -6.64 10.31
N GLY A 113 -0.99 -7.45 11.36
CA GLY A 113 -2.22 -8.13 11.74
C GLY A 113 -3.28 -7.22 12.36
N LEU A 114 -2.96 -5.93 12.58
CA LEU A 114 -3.79 -4.84 13.12
C LEU A 114 -4.38 -5.05 14.53
N GLY A 115 -4.27 -6.25 15.10
CA GLY A 115 -4.76 -6.57 16.43
C GLY A 115 -6.24 -6.20 16.61
N PRO A 116 -6.60 -5.37 17.62
CA PRO A 116 -7.97 -4.93 17.83
C PRO A 116 -8.60 -4.15 16.66
N TYR A 117 -7.78 -3.60 15.75
CA TYR A 117 -8.27 -2.84 14.60
C TYR A 117 -8.48 -3.69 13.35
N ALA A 118 -8.22 -5.01 13.38
CA ALA A 118 -8.40 -5.87 12.21
C ALA A 118 -9.85 -5.89 11.69
N GLY A 119 -10.83 -5.78 12.60
CA GLY A 119 -12.26 -5.72 12.29
C GLY A 119 -12.86 -4.32 12.44
N LEU A 120 -12.06 -3.27 12.26
CA LEU A 120 -12.52 -1.89 12.40
C LEU A 120 -13.56 -1.54 11.33
N ASP A 121 -13.27 -1.88 10.08
CA ASP A 121 -14.16 -1.76 8.95
C ASP A 121 -13.81 -2.77 7.84
N GLY A 122 -14.53 -2.71 6.71
CA GLY A 122 -14.30 -3.61 5.58
C GLY A 122 -12.92 -3.47 4.93
N TYR A 123 -12.22 -2.35 5.10
CA TYR A 123 -10.86 -2.18 4.56
C TYR A 123 -9.82 -2.83 5.44
N THR A 124 -9.93 -2.69 6.77
CA THR A 124 -9.03 -3.38 7.71
C THR A 124 -9.23 -4.89 7.67
N GLU A 125 -10.47 -5.36 7.48
CA GLU A 125 -10.78 -6.78 7.30
C GLU A 125 -10.15 -7.33 6.01
N LEU A 126 -10.31 -6.60 4.90
CA LEU A 126 -9.71 -6.96 3.62
C LEU A 126 -8.17 -6.97 3.70
N TRP A 127 -7.58 -6.02 4.42
CA TRP A 127 -6.15 -6.04 4.67
C TRP A 127 -5.72 -7.29 5.43
N LYS A 128 -6.43 -7.65 6.50
CA LYS A 128 -6.11 -8.85 7.29
C LYS A 128 -6.15 -10.11 6.43
N GLU A 129 -7.19 -10.27 5.60
CA GLU A 129 -7.29 -11.37 4.65
C GLU A 129 -6.08 -11.41 3.70
N LYS A 130 -5.74 -10.26 3.12
CA LYS A 130 -4.63 -10.13 2.18
C LYS A 130 -3.26 -10.35 2.82
N TRP A 131 -3.08 -9.89 4.05
CA TRP A 131 -1.87 -10.12 4.83
C TRP A 131 -1.69 -11.61 5.13
N ASP A 132 -2.76 -12.30 5.53
CA ASP A 132 -2.73 -13.75 5.75
C ASP A 132 -2.43 -14.53 4.48
N MET A 133 -3.03 -14.12 3.35
CA MET A 133 -2.70 -14.68 2.03
C MET A 133 -1.22 -14.48 1.67
N HIS A 134 -0.68 -13.29 1.92
CA HIS A 134 0.74 -13.00 1.69
C HIS A 134 1.65 -13.85 2.58
N LEU A 135 1.33 -14.00 3.88
CA LEU A 135 2.05 -14.88 4.79
C LEU A 135 2.02 -16.35 4.34
N ALA A 136 0.93 -16.77 3.68
CA ALA A 136 0.77 -18.10 3.08
C ALA A 136 1.43 -18.24 1.69
N GLY A 137 2.13 -17.22 1.19
CA GLY A 137 2.79 -17.23 -0.13
C GLY A 137 1.82 -17.20 -1.32
N LEU A 138 0.58 -16.76 -1.10
CA LEU A 138 -0.43 -16.66 -2.15
C LEU A 138 -0.33 -15.31 -2.89
N PRO A 139 -0.66 -15.25 -4.20
CA PRO A 139 -0.68 -13.99 -4.92
C PRO A 139 -1.71 -13.00 -4.36
N VAL A 140 -1.27 -11.80 -4.02
CA VAL A 140 -2.14 -10.76 -3.44
C VAL A 140 -2.22 -9.51 -4.34
N PRO A 141 -3.29 -9.36 -5.14
CA PRO A 141 -3.45 -8.19 -5.98
C PRO A 141 -3.72 -6.94 -5.14
N LEU A 142 -3.21 -5.79 -5.59
CA LEU A 142 -3.47 -4.47 -5.00
C LEU A 142 -3.09 -4.37 -3.50
N MET A 143 -2.02 -5.06 -3.09
CA MET A 143 -1.55 -5.06 -1.70
C MET A 143 -1.28 -3.64 -1.18
N ALA A 144 -0.56 -2.83 -1.97
CA ALA A 144 -0.24 -1.44 -1.63
C ALA A 144 -1.49 -0.54 -1.49
N ALA A 145 -2.48 -0.70 -2.38
CA ALA A 145 -3.71 0.06 -2.32
C ALA A 145 -4.54 -0.32 -1.08
N THR A 146 -4.63 -1.62 -0.76
CA THR A 146 -5.33 -2.08 0.45
C THR A 146 -4.63 -1.59 1.72
N PHE A 147 -3.31 -1.57 1.74
CA PHE A 147 -2.56 -0.98 2.85
C PHE A 147 -2.85 0.52 3.01
N GLY A 148 -2.98 1.26 1.91
CA GLY A 148 -3.35 2.68 1.97
C GLY A 148 -4.70 2.90 2.67
N TYR A 149 -5.69 2.07 2.33
CA TYR A 149 -7.00 2.11 3.01
C TYR A 149 -6.91 1.82 4.51
N VAL A 150 -5.96 1.01 4.97
CA VAL A 150 -5.75 0.79 6.41
C VAL A 150 -5.33 2.09 7.09
N VAL A 151 -4.35 2.80 6.53
CA VAL A 151 -3.88 4.08 7.10
C VAL A 151 -5.03 5.09 7.14
N GLU A 152 -5.78 5.21 6.05
CA GLU A 152 -6.98 6.06 5.98
C GLU A 152 -8.03 5.71 7.04
N SER A 153 -8.31 4.41 7.21
CA SER A 153 -9.31 3.88 8.15
C SER A 153 -8.90 4.11 9.60
N LEU A 154 -7.61 3.92 9.93
CA LEU A 154 -7.07 4.17 11.27
C LEU A 154 -7.20 5.65 11.65
N VAL A 155 -6.82 6.57 10.76
CA VAL A 155 -6.89 8.02 11.01
C VAL A 155 -8.34 8.52 11.03
N SER A 156 -9.22 7.94 10.21
CA SER A 156 -10.62 8.37 10.09
C SER A 156 -11.55 7.77 11.16
N ASN A 157 -11.06 6.84 11.97
CA ASN A 157 -11.86 6.20 13.01
C ASN A 157 -12.04 7.13 14.22
N VAL A 158 -13.28 7.57 14.44
CA VAL A 158 -13.67 8.46 15.55
C VAL A 158 -13.42 7.88 16.96
N LEU A 159 -13.23 6.57 17.09
CA LEU A 159 -12.95 5.89 18.36
C LEU A 159 -11.47 5.48 18.51
N GLY A 160 -10.65 5.68 17.48
CA GLY A 160 -9.26 5.26 17.47
C GLY A 160 -8.30 6.30 18.10
N PRO A 161 -7.10 5.87 18.50
CA PRO A 161 -6.06 6.76 19.03
C PRO A 161 -5.39 7.60 17.93
N PHE A 162 -5.58 7.26 16.66
CA PHE A 162 -5.06 8.00 15.52
C PHE A 162 -6.03 9.09 15.03
N ARG A 163 -7.12 9.32 15.77
CA ARG A 163 -8.12 10.32 15.37
C ARG A 163 -7.58 11.73 15.60
N PRO A 164 -7.75 12.65 14.64
CA PRO A 164 -7.42 14.05 14.87
C PRO A 164 -8.40 14.70 15.84
N THR A 165 -7.86 15.51 16.75
CA THR A 165 -8.68 16.33 17.64
C THR A 165 -9.01 17.65 16.94
N PRO A 166 -10.30 18.05 16.86
CA PRO A 166 -10.65 19.32 16.23
C PRO A 166 -10.13 20.49 17.06
N PRO A 167 -9.58 21.55 16.43
CA PRO A 167 -9.30 22.81 17.11
C PRO A 167 -10.57 23.40 17.73
N GLY A 168 -10.40 24.21 18.78
CA GLY A 168 -11.53 24.83 19.48
C GLY A 168 -12.43 25.65 18.55
N GLY A 169 -13.74 25.38 18.58
CA GLY A 169 -14.72 26.03 17.68
C GLY A 169 -14.87 25.37 16.31
N TYR A 170 -14.22 24.23 16.07
CA TYR A 170 -14.30 23.48 14.82
C TYR A 170 -14.77 22.04 15.04
N THR A 171 -15.16 21.39 13.95
CA THR A 171 -15.53 19.97 13.90
C THR A 171 -14.84 19.34 12.69
N ILE A 172 -14.30 18.14 12.88
CA ILE A 172 -13.72 17.34 11.79
C ILE A 172 -14.76 16.32 11.35
N TYR A 173 -15.02 16.27 10.06
CA TYR A 173 -15.85 15.25 9.44
C TYR A 173 -14.99 14.33 8.58
N TYR A 174 -15.35 13.06 8.55
CA TYR A 174 -14.59 12.00 7.89
C TYR A 174 -15.35 11.47 6.68
N GLN A 175 -14.64 11.24 5.57
CA GLN A 175 -15.18 10.60 4.36
C GLN A 175 -16.46 11.26 3.82
N VAL A 176 -16.54 12.59 3.89
CA VAL A 176 -17.74 13.33 3.47
C VAL A 176 -17.74 13.52 1.97
N VAL A 177 -18.88 13.25 1.34
CA VAL A 177 -19.10 13.60 -0.07
C VAL A 177 -19.44 15.09 -0.17
N VAL A 178 -18.59 15.86 -0.85
CA VAL A 178 -18.79 17.30 -1.09
C VAL A 178 -18.84 17.60 -2.59
N GLY A 179 -20.05 17.61 -3.15
CA GLY A 179 -20.24 17.66 -4.59
C GLY A 179 -19.87 16.31 -5.23
N GLY A 180 -19.01 16.30 -6.24
CA GLY A 180 -18.54 15.08 -6.94
C GLY A 180 -17.25 14.48 -6.38
N THR A 181 -16.79 14.93 -5.21
CA THR A 181 -15.53 14.48 -4.59
C THR A 181 -15.74 14.06 -3.15
N ARG A 182 -14.77 13.34 -2.59
CA ARG A 182 -14.78 12.80 -1.24
C ARG A 182 -13.41 13.01 -0.60
N PRO A 183 -13.17 14.15 0.06
CA PRO A 183 -12.01 14.30 0.93
C PRO A 183 -12.07 13.30 2.08
N ASP A 184 -10.91 12.86 2.53
CA ASP A 184 -10.81 11.96 3.68
C ASP A 184 -11.19 12.68 4.96
N LEU A 185 -10.76 13.94 5.11
CA LEU A 185 -11.11 14.79 6.25
C LEU A 185 -11.53 16.19 5.82
N VAL A 186 -12.55 16.72 6.48
CA VAL A 186 -13.09 18.07 6.28
C VAL A 186 -13.18 18.78 7.63
N LEU A 187 -12.45 19.89 7.77
CA LEU A 187 -12.56 20.78 8.92
C LEU A 187 -13.66 21.82 8.66
N ARG A 188 -14.63 21.92 9.57
CA ARG A 188 -15.70 22.94 9.52
C ARG A 188 -15.72 23.78 10.78
N LYS A 189 -16.13 25.04 10.64
CA LYS A 189 -16.53 25.85 11.80
C LYS A 189 -17.78 25.27 12.44
N SER A 190 -17.79 25.13 13.76
CA SER A 190 -18.91 24.50 14.48
C SER A 190 -20.16 25.39 14.55
N ASP A 191 -20.01 26.71 14.47
CA ASP A 191 -21.11 27.68 14.54
C ASP A 191 -21.80 27.92 13.19
N THR A 192 -21.04 28.00 12.11
CA THR A 192 -21.57 28.27 10.75
C THR A 192 -21.70 27.03 9.88
N GLY A 193 -20.99 25.95 10.19
CA GLY A 193 -20.88 24.77 9.32
C GLY A 193 -20.06 25.01 8.06
N GLU A 194 -19.36 26.13 7.94
CA GLU A 194 -18.52 26.48 6.79
C GLU A 194 -17.28 25.60 6.70
N ASP A 195 -16.98 25.09 5.50
CA ASP A 195 -15.75 24.34 5.20
C ASP A 195 -14.53 25.25 5.28
N VAL A 196 -13.58 24.90 6.15
CA VAL A 196 -12.36 25.66 6.41
C VAL A 196 -11.19 25.08 5.64
N ALA A 197 -11.04 23.76 5.69
CA ALA A 197 -9.92 23.03 5.10
C ALA A 197 -10.28 21.57 4.77
N TRP A 198 -9.75 21.03 3.67
CA TRP A 198 -9.89 19.62 3.28
C TRP A 198 -8.54 18.88 3.24
N ILE A 199 -8.54 17.59 3.53
CA ILE A 199 -7.36 16.71 3.44
C ILE A 199 -7.70 15.43 2.68
N ASP A 200 -6.77 14.98 1.86
CA ASP A 200 -6.67 13.62 1.33
C ASP A 200 -5.41 12.97 1.93
N LEU A 201 -5.49 11.70 2.32
CA LEU A 201 -4.38 10.90 2.80
C LEU A 201 -3.93 9.98 1.66
N THR A 202 -2.68 10.10 1.23
CA THR A 202 -2.20 9.37 0.06
C THR A 202 -0.83 8.72 0.30
N ALA A 203 -0.60 7.55 -0.27
CA ALA A 203 0.76 6.99 -0.30
C ALA A 203 1.68 7.88 -1.18
N ALA A 204 2.93 8.11 -0.76
CA ALA A 204 3.84 9.06 -1.42
C ALA A 204 4.03 8.85 -2.94
N GLU A 205 4.12 7.60 -3.41
CA GLU A 205 4.22 7.26 -4.85
C GLU A 205 2.91 7.48 -5.63
N SER A 206 1.81 7.71 -4.92
CA SER A 206 0.50 8.05 -5.46
C SER A 206 0.13 9.52 -5.22
N GLY A 207 1.06 10.34 -4.70
CA GLY A 207 0.82 11.76 -4.45
C GLY A 207 0.60 12.57 -5.74
N GLY A 208 -0.02 13.74 -5.61
CA GLY A 208 -0.22 14.70 -6.70
C GLY A 208 -1.60 14.65 -7.35
N HIS A 209 -2.48 13.73 -6.96
CA HIS A 209 -3.76 13.54 -7.64
C HIS A 209 -4.86 14.51 -7.17
N ILE A 210 -4.68 15.24 -6.06
CA ILE A 210 -5.73 16.16 -5.56
C ILE A 210 -6.08 17.25 -6.58
N PHE A 211 -5.12 17.80 -7.33
CA PHE A 211 -5.42 18.88 -8.29
C PHE A 211 -6.23 18.41 -9.49
N ASP A 212 -6.14 17.12 -9.83
CA ASP A 212 -6.96 16.50 -10.88
C ASP A 212 -8.36 16.11 -10.35
N LYS A 213 -8.54 16.08 -9.02
CA LYS A 213 -9.82 15.75 -8.37
C LYS A 213 -10.74 16.98 -8.33
N ASP A 214 -11.77 16.97 -9.17
CA ASP A 214 -13.02 17.76 -9.07
C ASP A 214 -12.88 19.26 -8.69
N ASN A 215 -11.77 19.91 -9.08
CA ASN A 215 -11.46 21.32 -8.84
C ASN A 215 -11.60 21.75 -7.37
N TRP A 216 -10.92 21.08 -6.43
CA TRP A 216 -10.96 21.44 -5.00
C TRP A 216 -10.65 22.91 -4.74
N ASP A 217 -9.75 23.51 -5.53
CA ASP A 217 -9.36 24.91 -5.46
C ASP A 217 -10.52 25.91 -5.64
N LYS A 218 -11.61 25.47 -6.27
CA LYS A 218 -12.86 26.25 -6.46
C LYS A 218 -13.88 26.02 -5.36
N LYS A 219 -13.71 24.99 -4.53
CA LYS A 219 -14.68 24.56 -3.52
C LYS A 219 -14.26 24.92 -2.10
N VAL A 220 -12.96 24.84 -1.82
CA VAL A 220 -12.40 25.16 -0.50
C VAL A 220 -11.15 26.02 -0.67
N PRO A 221 -11.00 27.09 0.14
CA PRO A 221 -9.83 27.98 0.03
C PRO A 221 -8.53 27.30 0.45
N ARG A 222 -8.60 26.26 1.28
CA ARG A 222 -7.45 25.60 1.91
C ARG A 222 -7.59 24.09 1.79
N TYR A 223 -6.57 23.44 1.31
CA TYR A 223 -6.53 21.98 1.22
C TYR A 223 -5.09 21.50 1.22
N ALA A 224 -4.93 20.22 1.51
CA ALA A 224 -3.63 19.56 1.53
C ALA A 224 -3.76 18.08 1.12
N GLU A 225 -2.67 17.55 0.59
CA GLU A 225 -2.44 16.12 0.47
C GLU A 225 -1.40 15.73 1.52
N VAL A 226 -1.82 14.90 2.48
CA VAL A 226 -0.91 14.39 3.49
C VAL A 226 -0.37 13.06 2.98
N VAL A 227 0.94 12.99 2.74
CA VAL A 227 1.55 11.76 2.24
C VAL A 227 2.24 10.95 3.33
N TYR A 228 2.06 9.63 3.27
CA TYR A 228 2.79 8.65 4.07
C TYR A 228 3.63 7.73 3.17
N PRO A 229 4.68 7.06 3.69
CA PRO A 229 5.53 6.20 2.87
C PRO A 229 4.73 5.11 2.14
N SER A 230 5.10 4.82 0.90
CA SER A 230 4.42 3.79 0.11
C SER A 230 4.83 2.38 0.54
N LEU A 231 3.90 1.43 0.43
CA LEU A 231 4.19 0.03 0.73
C LEU A 231 5.15 -0.54 -0.32
N SER A 232 6.38 -0.79 0.07
CA SER A 232 7.42 -1.40 -0.77
C SER A 232 7.62 -2.88 -0.41
N PRO A 233 8.28 -3.69 -1.27
CA PRO A 233 8.71 -5.03 -0.89
C PRO A 233 9.58 -5.06 0.37
N GLY A 234 10.45 -4.07 0.57
CA GLY A 234 11.23 -3.92 1.81
C GLY A 234 10.36 -3.67 3.04
N THR A 235 9.30 -2.88 2.90
CA THR A 235 8.32 -2.65 3.97
C THR A 235 7.61 -3.96 4.35
N LEU A 236 7.22 -4.79 3.37
CA LEU A 236 6.61 -6.10 3.61
C LEU A 236 7.58 -7.06 4.34
N MET A 237 8.87 -7.02 4.02
CA MET A 237 9.91 -7.75 4.77
C MET A 237 9.96 -7.34 6.23
N LEU A 238 9.99 -6.02 6.49
CA LEU A 238 9.99 -5.47 7.84
C LEU A 238 8.75 -5.90 8.61
N MET A 239 7.56 -5.77 8.01
CA MET A 239 6.30 -6.22 8.61
C MET A 239 6.33 -7.71 9.01
N ARG A 240 6.88 -8.57 8.15
CA ARG A 240 7.02 -10.00 8.44
C ARG A 240 8.02 -10.26 9.57
N ALA A 241 9.10 -9.49 9.63
CA ALA A 241 10.10 -9.57 10.71
C ALA A 241 9.51 -9.10 12.04
N ASN A 242 8.64 -8.09 12.03
CA ASN A 242 8.01 -7.53 13.22
C ASN A 242 6.99 -8.48 13.87
N ARG A 243 6.38 -9.42 13.14
CA ARG A 243 5.49 -10.48 13.69
C ARG A 243 4.39 -9.96 14.66
N ASP A 244 3.71 -8.89 14.28
CA ASP A 244 2.73 -8.23 15.15
C ASP A 244 3.28 -7.74 16.48
N ASN A 245 4.52 -7.24 16.48
CA ASN A 245 5.09 -6.64 17.66
C ASN A 245 4.37 -5.32 18.00
N VAL A 246 3.37 -5.43 18.88
CA VAL A 246 2.60 -4.30 19.42
C VAL A 246 3.35 -3.59 20.56
N SER A 247 4.63 -3.91 20.82
CA SER A 247 5.40 -3.26 21.88
C SER A 247 5.34 -1.75 21.67
N ALA A 248 4.68 -1.07 22.61
CA ALA A 248 4.46 0.36 22.58
C ALA A 248 5.80 1.10 22.51
N GLY A 249 5.99 1.84 21.42
CA GLY A 249 7.01 2.88 21.34
C GLY A 249 8.38 2.44 20.83
N LEU A 250 8.46 1.96 19.59
CA LEU A 250 9.67 2.28 18.81
C LEU A 250 9.70 3.80 18.70
N THR A 251 10.74 4.41 19.25
CA THR A 251 11.03 5.83 19.01
C THR A 251 11.16 6.07 17.51
N GLN A 252 10.94 7.30 17.06
CA GLN A 252 11.13 7.67 15.65
C GLN A 252 12.53 7.26 15.16
N GLU A 253 13.54 7.42 16.00
CA GLU A 253 14.92 7.08 15.70
C GLU A 253 15.11 5.57 15.51
N GLU A 254 14.56 4.74 16.41
CA GLU A 254 14.61 3.28 16.26
C GLU A 254 13.87 2.78 15.02
N PHE A 255 12.72 3.40 14.69
CA PHE A 255 11.98 3.05 13.48
C PHE A 255 12.77 3.40 12.21
N GLU A 256 13.40 4.58 12.14
CA GLU A 256 14.21 4.95 10.98
C GLU A 256 15.48 4.09 10.87
N GLU A 257 16.12 3.76 11.98
CA GLU A 257 17.29 2.87 11.99
C GLU A 257 16.90 1.46 11.50
N GLN A 258 15.80 0.89 12.01
CA GLN A 258 15.30 -0.40 11.52
C GLN A 258 14.92 -0.35 10.04
N LYS A 259 14.22 0.70 9.62
CA LYS A 259 13.85 0.91 8.22
C LYS A 259 15.09 0.97 7.33
N LYS A 260 16.11 1.74 7.73
CA LYS A 260 17.38 1.86 7.01
C LYS A 260 18.10 0.51 6.94
N GLN A 261 18.18 -0.23 8.03
CA GLN A 261 18.79 -1.57 8.05
C GLN A 261 18.06 -2.54 7.11
N VAL A 262 16.73 -2.50 7.07
CA VAL A 262 15.95 -3.31 6.14
C VAL A 262 16.13 -2.86 4.70
N GLU A 263 16.19 -1.55 4.43
CA GLU A 263 16.47 -1.01 3.09
C GLU A 263 17.85 -1.45 2.59
N GLU A 264 18.87 -1.41 3.45
CA GLU A 264 20.22 -1.88 3.16
C GLU A 264 20.25 -3.40 2.91
N ALA A 265 19.62 -4.18 3.79
CA ALA A 265 19.49 -5.63 3.62
C ALA A 265 18.74 -5.99 2.33
N TYR A 266 17.68 -5.25 2.00
CA TYR A 266 16.92 -5.41 0.77
C TYR A 266 17.75 -5.04 -0.46
N ALA A 267 18.53 -3.96 -0.41
CA ALA A 267 19.42 -3.57 -1.50
C ALA A 267 20.48 -4.64 -1.78
N LEU A 268 21.06 -5.23 -0.73
CA LEU A 268 21.99 -6.36 -0.84
C LEU A 268 21.31 -7.58 -1.48
N LYS A 269 20.09 -7.92 -1.03
CA LYS A 269 19.30 -9.01 -1.60
C LYS A 269 18.98 -8.80 -3.07
N LYS A 270 18.55 -7.60 -3.43
CA LYS A 270 18.29 -7.23 -4.82
C LYS A 270 19.53 -7.37 -5.69
N ALA A 271 20.70 -6.96 -5.19
CA ALA A 271 21.97 -7.18 -5.89
C ALA A 271 22.27 -8.68 -6.07
N GLN A 272 22.02 -9.51 -5.05
CA GLN A 272 22.17 -10.97 -5.14
C GLN A 272 21.21 -11.58 -6.17
N TRP A 273 19.95 -11.17 -6.21
CA TRP A 273 18.98 -11.65 -7.19
C TRP A 273 19.35 -11.24 -8.61
N MET A 274 19.87 -10.02 -8.81
CA MET A 274 20.39 -9.59 -10.11
C MET A 274 21.60 -10.40 -10.54
N GLU A 275 22.51 -10.72 -9.61
CA GLU A 275 23.65 -11.60 -9.90
C GLU A 275 23.18 -13.01 -10.26
N MET A 276 22.27 -13.57 -9.49
CA MET A 276 21.65 -14.87 -9.73
C MET A 276 20.94 -14.90 -11.10
N GLY A 277 20.26 -13.81 -11.46
CA GLY A 277 19.57 -13.62 -12.75
C GLY A 277 20.47 -13.82 -13.96
N LYS A 278 21.78 -13.56 -13.85
CA LYS A 278 22.72 -13.85 -14.94
C LYS A 278 22.72 -15.32 -15.35
N ASN A 279 22.50 -16.23 -14.40
CA ASN A 279 22.41 -17.67 -14.66
C ASN A 279 21.09 -18.08 -15.33
N TYR A 280 20.07 -17.20 -15.29
CA TYR A 280 18.76 -17.40 -15.91
C TYR A 280 18.62 -16.68 -17.26
N GLN A 281 19.68 -16.09 -17.79
CA GLN A 281 19.65 -15.51 -19.13
C GLN A 281 19.44 -16.63 -20.17
N TYR A 282 18.52 -16.42 -21.11
CA TYR A 282 18.24 -17.42 -22.15
C TYR A 282 19.50 -17.85 -22.91
N GLY A 283 20.40 -16.91 -23.21
CA GLY A 283 21.67 -17.21 -23.87
C GLY A 283 22.56 -18.20 -23.10
N VAL A 284 22.47 -18.24 -21.77
CA VAL A 284 23.23 -19.12 -20.88
C VAL A 284 22.61 -20.52 -20.84
N LEU A 285 21.28 -20.60 -20.76
CA LEU A 285 20.57 -21.86 -20.53
C LEU A 285 20.01 -22.53 -21.79
N LYS A 286 19.92 -21.85 -22.94
CA LYS A 286 19.25 -22.37 -24.16
C LYS A 286 19.75 -23.75 -24.62
N ASN A 287 21.02 -24.07 -24.38
CA ASN A 287 21.62 -25.35 -24.81
C ASN A 287 21.27 -26.51 -23.86
N GLN A 288 20.67 -26.23 -22.70
CA GLN A 288 20.22 -27.22 -21.73
C GLN A 288 18.78 -27.66 -21.97
N ILE A 289 18.05 -26.95 -22.85
CA ILE A 289 16.67 -27.31 -23.19
C ILE A 289 16.72 -28.53 -24.13
N PRO A 290 16.10 -29.67 -23.77
CA PRO A 290 16.18 -30.91 -24.56
C PRO A 290 15.26 -30.87 -25.79
N ALA A 291 15.42 -29.87 -26.65
CA ALA A 291 14.64 -29.68 -27.86
C ALA A 291 15.46 -29.00 -28.96
N ALA A 292 15.14 -29.31 -30.22
CA ALA A 292 15.78 -28.66 -31.36
C ALA A 292 15.45 -27.15 -31.42
N PRO A 293 16.37 -26.27 -31.85
CA PRO A 293 16.13 -24.82 -31.90
C PRO A 293 14.86 -24.40 -32.66
N MET A 294 14.60 -25.04 -33.81
CA MET A 294 13.39 -24.79 -34.59
C MET A 294 12.11 -25.12 -33.81
N LEU A 295 12.14 -26.15 -32.97
CA LEU A 295 10.98 -26.51 -32.15
C LEU A 295 10.73 -25.47 -31.05
N LEU A 296 11.79 -24.88 -30.48
CA LEU A 296 11.68 -23.83 -29.46
C LEU A 296 11.09 -22.52 -29.98
N GLU A 297 11.19 -22.27 -31.29
CA GLU A 297 10.54 -21.11 -31.94
C GLU A 297 9.04 -21.36 -32.14
N ILE A 298 8.66 -22.58 -32.51
CA ILE A 298 7.26 -22.96 -32.77
C ILE A 298 6.49 -23.24 -31.47
N ARG A 299 7.18 -23.72 -30.43
CA ARG A 299 6.63 -24.15 -29.14
C ARG A 299 7.24 -23.34 -27.99
N PRO A 300 6.80 -22.09 -27.77
CA PRO A 300 7.32 -21.24 -26.70
C PRO A 300 7.06 -21.83 -25.31
N ASP A 301 6.02 -22.67 -25.16
CA ASP A 301 5.69 -23.39 -23.93
C ASP A 301 6.84 -24.28 -23.43
N LEU A 302 7.67 -24.82 -24.33
CA LEU A 302 8.85 -25.60 -23.93
C LEU A 302 9.89 -24.76 -23.19
N LYS A 303 10.11 -23.52 -23.64
CA LYS A 303 11.02 -22.58 -22.97
C LYS A 303 10.45 -22.11 -21.64
N GLN A 304 9.14 -21.82 -21.63
CA GLN A 304 8.41 -21.37 -20.43
C GLN A 304 8.40 -22.45 -19.33
N ASN A 305 8.14 -23.72 -19.69
CA ASN A 305 8.17 -24.82 -18.74
C ASN A 305 9.59 -25.11 -18.27
N PHE A 306 10.58 -25.09 -19.16
CA PHE A 306 11.98 -25.27 -18.76
C PHE A 306 12.41 -24.24 -17.70
N ILE A 307 12.12 -22.95 -17.92
CA ILE A 307 12.51 -21.91 -16.96
C ILE A 307 11.70 -21.99 -15.66
N LYS A 308 10.42 -22.39 -15.74
CA LYS A 308 9.59 -22.68 -14.57
C LYS A 308 10.22 -23.80 -13.73
N ASP A 309 10.51 -24.94 -14.33
CA ASP A 309 11.10 -26.11 -13.66
C ASP A 309 12.46 -25.77 -13.05
N ARG A 310 13.26 -24.96 -13.76
CA ARG A 310 14.55 -24.49 -13.27
C ARG A 310 14.42 -23.61 -12.03
N LEU A 311 13.50 -22.65 -12.03
CA LEU A 311 13.20 -21.81 -10.88
C LEU A 311 12.65 -22.63 -9.72
N GLN A 312 11.77 -23.62 -9.98
CA GLN A 312 11.25 -24.53 -8.96
C GLN A 312 12.39 -25.30 -8.28
N GLN A 313 13.30 -25.85 -9.08
CA GLN A 313 14.44 -26.61 -8.59
C GLN A 313 15.39 -25.74 -7.75
N ASP A 314 15.80 -24.58 -8.28
CA ASP A 314 16.84 -23.75 -7.65
C ASP A 314 16.32 -23.04 -6.38
N PHE A 315 15.02 -22.75 -6.29
CA PHE A 315 14.38 -22.17 -5.10
C PHE A 315 13.72 -23.22 -4.19
N GLY A 316 13.75 -24.51 -4.54
CA GLY A 316 13.19 -25.58 -3.72
C GLY A 316 11.68 -25.52 -3.50
N VAL A 317 10.93 -25.03 -4.48
CA VAL A 317 9.46 -24.86 -4.39
C VAL A 317 8.73 -25.91 -5.21
N GLU A 318 7.60 -26.41 -4.70
CA GLU A 318 6.81 -27.43 -5.38
C GLU A 318 6.14 -26.91 -6.66
N GLU A 319 5.54 -25.72 -6.61
CA GLU A 319 4.84 -25.13 -7.75
C GLU A 319 5.05 -23.62 -7.87
N ILE A 320 5.26 -23.15 -9.10
CA ILE A 320 5.21 -21.73 -9.46
C ILE A 320 4.12 -21.50 -10.51
N ASN A 321 3.27 -20.51 -10.28
CA ASN A 321 2.32 -20.06 -11.29
C ASN A 321 3.07 -19.51 -12.51
N ILE A 322 2.81 -20.07 -13.69
CA ILE A 322 3.51 -19.69 -14.92
C ILE A 322 3.36 -18.19 -15.27
N GLY A 323 2.25 -17.56 -14.86
CA GLY A 323 2.00 -16.13 -15.04
C GLY A 323 2.86 -15.24 -14.15
N LEU A 324 3.46 -15.78 -13.09
CA LEU A 324 4.35 -15.06 -12.18
C LEU A 324 5.82 -15.06 -12.67
N ILE A 325 6.20 -16.01 -13.51
CA ILE A 325 7.57 -16.16 -14.03
C ILE A 325 8.11 -14.86 -14.68
N PRO A 326 7.34 -14.13 -15.54
CA PRO A 326 7.83 -12.86 -16.09
C PRO A 326 8.19 -11.83 -15.02
N SER A 327 7.44 -11.79 -13.92
CA SER A 327 7.67 -10.90 -12.79
C SER A 327 8.94 -11.27 -12.03
N ILE A 328 9.11 -12.56 -11.72
CA ILE A 328 10.32 -13.11 -11.06
C ILE A 328 11.57 -12.79 -11.90
N LEU A 329 11.54 -13.14 -13.19
CA LEU A 329 12.64 -12.85 -14.11
C LEU A 329 12.95 -11.34 -14.17
N SER A 330 11.93 -10.48 -14.23
CA SER A 330 12.10 -9.03 -14.23
C SER A 330 12.76 -8.49 -12.96
N ALA A 331 12.43 -9.06 -11.80
CA ALA A 331 13.05 -8.74 -10.50
C ALA A 331 14.52 -9.16 -10.45
N MET A 332 14.87 -10.28 -11.09
CA MET A 332 16.26 -10.74 -11.25
C MET A 332 17.02 -10.04 -12.39
N GLY A 333 16.44 -9.05 -13.06
CA GLY A 333 17.08 -8.36 -14.19
C GLY A 333 17.16 -9.18 -15.48
N VAL A 334 16.30 -10.17 -15.65
CA VAL A 334 16.23 -11.07 -16.82
C VAL A 334 15.06 -10.70 -17.72
N LEU A 335 15.31 -10.61 -19.02
CA LEU A 335 14.25 -10.40 -20.00
C LEU A 335 13.41 -11.67 -20.17
N SER A 336 12.09 -11.55 -20.01
CA SER A 336 11.15 -12.67 -20.14
C SER A 336 10.82 -13.02 -21.61
N GLY A 337 10.95 -12.05 -22.54
CA GLY A 337 10.68 -12.25 -23.97
C GLY A 337 11.43 -13.42 -24.62
N PRO A 338 12.77 -13.54 -24.45
CA PRO A 338 13.54 -14.69 -24.94
C PRO A 338 13.00 -16.05 -24.46
N TRP A 339 12.46 -16.10 -23.24
CA TRP A 339 11.83 -17.27 -22.64
C TRP A 339 10.43 -17.59 -23.18
N GLY A 340 9.93 -16.81 -24.14
CA GLY A 340 8.63 -17.04 -24.78
C GLY A 340 7.47 -16.31 -24.11
N PHE A 341 7.73 -15.41 -23.15
CA PHE A 341 6.69 -14.56 -22.56
C PHE A 341 6.56 -13.27 -23.40
N GLY A 342 5.57 -13.27 -24.30
CA GLY A 342 5.38 -12.20 -25.30
C GLY A 342 4.38 -11.12 -24.87
N LEU A 343 3.86 -10.40 -25.88
CA LEU A 343 2.82 -9.40 -25.69
C LEU A 343 1.57 -10.04 -25.04
N GLY A 344 1.09 -9.45 -23.94
CA GLY A 344 -0.07 -9.92 -23.18
C GLY A 344 0.28 -10.59 -21.84
N THR A 345 1.55 -10.92 -21.58
CA THR A 345 1.97 -11.33 -20.23
C THR A 345 2.31 -10.10 -19.40
N SER A 346 1.57 -9.86 -18.32
CA SER A 346 1.89 -8.78 -17.37
C SER A 346 3.13 -9.16 -16.57
N SER A 347 4.18 -8.33 -16.60
CA SER A 347 5.31 -8.42 -15.68
C SER A 347 5.22 -7.28 -14.66
N SER A 348 5.25 -7.60 -13.38
CA SER A 348 5.38 -6.63 -12.30
C SER A 348 6.67 -6.94 -11.54
N ARG A 349 7.66 -6.06 -11.64
CA ARG A 349 8.92 -6.22 -10.90
C ARG A 349 8.66 -6.37 -9.40
N ALA A 350 7.78 -5.54 -8.84
CA ALA A 350 7.43 -5.60 -7.43
C ALA A 350 6.84 -6.96 -7.03
N ALA A 351 5.97 -7.55 -7.86
CA ALA A 351 5.43 -8.90 -7.59
C ALA A 351 6.52 -9.98 -7.63
N GLY A 352 7.52 -9.83 -8.50
CA GLY A 352 8.68 -10.71 -8.54
C GLY A 352 9.59 -10.56 -7.31
N GLU A 353 9.85 -9.33 -6.87
CA GLU A 353 10.64 -9.03 -5.68
C GLU A 353 9.99 -9.60 -4.40
N VAL A 354 8.66 -9.53 -4.29
CA VAL A 354 7.90 -10.18 -3.21
C VAL A 354 8.09 -11.70 -3.24
N TRP A 355 7.90 -12.34 -4.41
CA TRP A 355 8.05 -13.78 -4.52
C TRP A 355 9.49 -14.25 -4.18
N LEU A 356 10.50 -13.52 -4.66
CA LEU A 356 11.90 -13.81 -4.37
C LEU A 356 12.20 -13.69 -2.88
N THR A 357 11.69 -12.67 -2.22
CA THR A 357 11.82 -12.50 -0.77
C THR A 357 11.26 -13.69 0.01
N GLU A 358 10.14 -14.24 -0.43
CA GLU A 358 9.45 -15.34 0.24
C GLU A 358 10.16 -16.69 0.07
N HIS A 359 10.83 -16.89 -1.07
CA HIS A 359 11.36 -18.19 -1.49
C HIS A 359 12.89 -18.23 -1.60
N ASP A 360 13.60 -17.13 -1.35
CA ASP A 360 15.06 -17.08 -1.35
C ASP A 360 15.62 -18.14 -0.37
N PRO A 361 16.36 -19.15 -0.86
CA PRO A 361 16.88 -20.22 -0.02
C PRO A 361 17.91 -19.74 1.01
N ALA A 362 18.47 -18.53 0.84
CA ALA A 362 19.23 -17.86 1.88
C ALA A 362 18.30 -16.91 2.64
N PRO A 363 17.89 -17.20 3.89
CA PRO A 363 17.10 -16.25 4.67
C PRO A 363 17.87 -14.92 4.79
N PRO A 364 17.17 -13.78 4.94
CA PRO A 364 17.84 -12.52 5.21
C PRO A 364 18.61 -12.67 6.53
N THR A 365 19.95 -12.68 6.44
CA THR A 365 20.78 -12.35 7.59
C THR A 365 20.63 -10.86 7.83
N ILE A 366 19.60 -10.50 8.58
CA ILE A 366 19.62 -9.21 9.28
C ILE A 366 20.82 -9.33 10.20
N PRO A 367 21.83 -8.45 10.12
CA PRO A 367 22.91 -8.46 11.10
C PRO A 367 22.25 -8.40 12.47
N GLU A 368 22.45 -9.44 13.29
CA GLU A 368 21.94 -9.44 14.66
C GLU A 368 22.50 -8.19 15.31
N ASN A 369 21.62 -7.23 15.57
CA ASN A 369 21.98 -6.11 16.38
C ASN A 369 22.30 -6.74 17.74
N GLU A 370 23.54 -6.62 18.21
CA GLU A 370 23.93 -6.94 19.59
C GLU A 370 23.26 -5.93 20.55
N THR A 371 21.97 -5.69 20.40
CA THR A 371 21.13 -5.08 21.41
C THR A 371 21.07 -6.10 22.53
N GLY A 372 21.98 -5.92 23.50
CA GLY A 372 21.97 -6.62 24.75
C GLY A 372 20.59 -6.46 25.38
N ILE A 373 19.72 -7.44 25.15
CA ILE A 373 18.64 -7.74 26.05
C ILE A 373 19.38 -8.18 27.31
N VAL A 374 19.58 -7.23 28.22
CA VAL A 374 19.94 -7.52 29.59
C VAL A 374 18.81 -8.41 30.10
N GLU A 375 19.05 -9.71 30.14
CA GLU A 375 18.24 -10.62 30.94
C GLU A 375 18.38 -10.13 32.40
N GLU A 376 17.50 -9.23 32.82
CA GLU A 376 17.28 -9.00 34.23
C GLU A 376 16.78 -10.33 34.81
N ASN A 377 17.71 -11.04 35.43
CA ASN A 377 17.44 -12.18 36.29
C ASN A 377 16.45 -11.75 37.38
N ILE A 378 15.17 -12.03 37.17
CA ILE A 378 14.18 -12.06 38.23
C ILE A 378 14.41 -13.37 38.99
N ASN A 379 15.14 -13.26 40.10
CA ASN A 379 15.11 -14.22 41.20
C ASN A 379 14.26 -13.67 42.35
#